data_AF-A0A1X0WVW1-F1
#
_entry.id   AF-A0A1X0WVW1-F1
#
_cell.length_a   1.000
_cell.length_b   1.000
_cell.length_c   1.000
_cell.angle_alpha   90.00
_cell.angle_beta   90.00
_cell.angle_gamma   90.00
#
_symmetry.space_group_name_H-M   'P 1'
#
loop_
_entity.id
_entity.type
_entity.pdbx_description
1 polymer ?
#
loop_
_entity_poly.entity_id
_entity_poly.type
_entity_poly.pdbx_seq_one_letter_code
_entity_poly.pdbx_strand_id
1 'polypeptide(L)'
;MSTLDKNLLLEMFRKMEEIRRMDLKIAQLVKKGKVPGMTHFSVGEEAANVGAMLALNPDDLITSNHRGHGQAIAKGIDLNGMMAEILGKYTGTCKGKGGSMHIADLDAGNLGANGIVGGGMGIAVGAALSQQMQHTGKIVVCFFGDGATNEGVFHEAVNMASIWKLPVIFYCINNGYGISADIKKMTNVEHIHQRSAAYGIPGMFIEDGNNVIDVYEGFKKAVDHVRGGNGPVLIESVTYRWLGHSSSDPGKYRTREEVELWKQKDPIENLRKYLVENNIASAEELEEIQAQVKEAVEASVKFAEESPFPPLESAFEDIYAD
;
A
#
# COMPACT_ATOMS: atom_id res chain seq x y z
N MET A 1 -15.14 -6.36 22.28
CA MET A 1 -14.77 -6.52 20.87
C MET A 1 -14.75 -8.02 20.59
N SER A 2 -15.34 -8.48 19.49
CA SER A 2 -15.16 -9.88 19.09
C SER A 2 -13.71 -10.06 18.69
N THR A 3 -13.01 -11.00 19.31
CA THR A 3 -11.64 -11.36 18.90
C THR A 3 -11.66 -11.74 17.41
N LEU A 4 -10.78 -11.14 16.61
CA LEU A 4 -10.64 -11.49 15.20
C LEU A 4 -10.26 -12.98 15.07
N ASP A 5 -10.65 -13.60 13.95
CA ASP A 5 -10.32 -14.99 13.67
C ASP A 5 -8.81 -15.24 13.65
N LYS A 6 -8.36 -16.38 14.20
CA LYS A 6 -6.93 -16.73 14.26
C LYS A 6 -6.30 -16.73 12.86
N ASN A 7 -6.98 -17.29 11.85
CA ASN A 7 -6.39 -17.40 10.52
C ASN A 7 -6.21 -16.02 9.88
N LEU A 8 -7.16 -15.11 10.09
CA LEU A 8 -7.03 -13.73 9.63
C LEU A 8 -5.82 -13.04 10.28
N LEU A 9 -5.61 -13.22 11.58
CA LEU A 9 -4.46 -12.62 12.27
C LEU A 9 -3.12 -13.21 11.82
N LEU A 10 -3.06 -14.52 11.58
CA LEU A 10 -1.87 -15.17 11.03
C LEU A 10 -1.59 -14.73 9.59
N GLU A 11 -2.64 -14.50 8.79
CA GLU A 11 -2.50 -13.96 7.43
C GLU A 11 -2.02 -12.51 7.47
N MET A 12 -2.53 -11.68 8.38
CA MET A 12 -2.01 -10.33 8.62
C MET A 12 -0.52 -10.37 8.95
N PHE A 13 -0.11 -11.27 9.85
CA PHE A 13 1.30 -11.45 10.23
C PHE A 13 2.17 -11.86 9.03
N ARG A 14 1.74 -12.88 8.27
CA ARG A 14 2.42 -13.35 7.05
C ARG A 14 2.58 -12.22 6.04
N LYS A 15 1.52 -11.48 5.74
CA LYS A 15 1.56 -10.39 4.76
C LYS A 15 2.48 -9.27 5.19
N MET A 16 2.48 -8.86 6.45
CA MET A 16 3.42 -7.85 6.92
C MET A 16 4.88 -8.33 6.82
N GLU A 17 5.16 -9.61 7.12
CA GLU A 17 6.47 -10.22 6.92
C GLU A 17 6.90 -10.26 5.44
N GLU A 18 5.98 -10.63 4.53
CA GLU A 18 6.22 -10.64 3.08
C GLU A 18 6.64 -9.25 2.60
N ILE A 19 5.90 -8.21 3.01
CA ILE A 19 6.19 -6.81 2.66
C ILE A 19 7.56 -6.39 3.18
N ARG A 20 7.81 -6.55 4.49
CA ARG A 20 9.07 -6.15 5.13
C ARG A 20 10.27 -6.82 4.48
N ARG A 21 10.20 -8.15 4.27
CA ARG A 21 11.31 -8.92 3.70
C ARG A 21 11.53 -8.62 2.23
N MET A 22 10.45 -8.47 1.45
CA MET A 22 10.52 -8.09 0.06
C MET A 22 11.20 -6.72 -0.09
N ASP A 23 10.74 -5.70 0.63
CA ASP A 23 11.31 -4.35 0.57
C ASP A 23 12.77 -4.32 1.00
N LEU A 24 13.13 -4.99 2.09
CA LEU A 24 14.53 -5.07 2.55
C LEU A 24 15.41 -5.82 1.55
N LYS A 25 14.89 -6.86 0.89
CA LYS A 25 15.63 -7.58 -0.15
C LYS A 25 15.83 -6.71 -1.38
N ILE A 26 14.80 -6.03 -1.87
CA ILE A 26 14.90 -5.09 -2.99
C ILE A 26 15.89 -3.98 -2.66
N ALA A 27 15.87 -3.42 -1.43
CA ALA A 27 16.85 -2.42 -1.00
C ALA A 27 18.30 -2.92 -1.08
N GLN A 28 18.55 -4.21 -0.79
CA GLN A 28 19.87 -4.82 -1.00
C GLN A 28 20.22 -4.94 -2.48
N LEU A 29 19.26 -5.30 -3.33
CA LEU A 29 19.47 -5.43 -4.78
C LEU A 29 19.72 -4.07 -5.45
N VAL A 30 19.05 -3.01 -4.99
CA VAL A 30 19.33 -1.63 -5.42
C VAL A 30 20.77 -1.24 -5.10
N LYS A 31 21.25 -1.52 -3.88
CA LYS A 31 22.65 -1.26 -3.50
C LYS A 31 23.66 -2.04 -4.34
N LYS A 32 23.26 -3.19 -4.88
CA LYS A 32 24.07 -4.00 -5.82
C LYS A 32 23.94 -3.55 -7.28
N GLY A 33 23.15 -2.51 -7.57
CA GLY A 33 22.92 -2.01 -8.93
C GLY A 33 22.05 -2.92 -9.80
N LYS A 34 21.25 -3.83 -9.19
CA LYS A 34 20.43 -4.79 -9.93
C LYS A 34 19.02 -4.29 -10.27
N VAL A 35 18.54 -3.25 -9.59
CA VAL A 35 17.19 -2.70 -9.78
C VAL A 35 17.28 -1.42 -10.60
N PRO A 36 16.66 -1.34 -11.79
CA PRO A 36 16.58 -0.11 -12.56
C PRO A 36 15.63 0.92 -11.93
N GLY A 37 16.01 2.20 -12.04
CA GLY A 37 15.15 3.31 -11.63
C GLY A 37 15.09 3.57 -10.12
N MET A 38 14.12 4.41 -9.72
CA MET A 38 13.88 4.74 -8.33
C MET A 38 12.96 3.71 -7.66
N THR A 39 13.22 3.43 -6.38
CA THR A 39 12.48 2.44 -5.59
C THR A 39 12.06 3.06 -4.27
N HIS A 40 10.84 2.77 -3.83
CA HIS A 40 10.28 3.29 -2.58
C HIS A 40 9.79 2.12 -1.72
N PHE A 41 10.14 2.14 -0.44
CA PHE A 41 9.91 1.02 0.48
C PHE A 41 8.88 1.38 1.55
N SER A 42 7.93 0.50 1.80
CA SER A 42 6.91 0.60 2.86
C SER A 42 7.37 0.06 4.22
N VAL A 43 8.69 -0.03 4.46
CA VAL A 43 9.25 -0.51 5.73
C VAL A 43 8.79 0.38 6.89
N GLY A 44 8.05 -0.20 7.82
CA GLY A 44 7.42 0.48 8.96
C GLY A 44 5.96 0.86 8.75
N GLU A 45 5.44 0.71 7.53
CA GLU A 45 4.07 1.04 7.12
C GLU A 45 3.24 -0.23 6.81
N GLU A 46 3.72 -1.41 7.21
CA GLU A 46 3.13 -2.70 6.79
C GLU A 46 1.69 -2.86 7.26
N ALA A 47 1.40 -2.55 8.53
CA ALA A 47 0.06 -2.65 9.11
C ALA A 47 -0.95 -1.75 8.38
N ALA A 48 -0.55 -0.52 8.03
CA ALA A 48 -1.40 0.42 7.29
C ALA A 48 -1.81 -0.13 5.92
N ASN A 49 -0.93 -0.89 5.26
CA ASN A 49 -1.23 -1.54 3.99
C ASN A 49 -2.08 -2.81 4.19
N VAL A 50 -1.67 -3.71 5.09
CA VAL A 50 -2.28 -5.03 5.28
C VAL A 50 -3.67 -4.95 5.91
N GLY A 51 -3.84 -4.15 6.97
CA GLY A 51 -5.11 -4.01 7.65
C GLY A 51 -6.19 -3.45 6.72
N ALA A 52 -5.82 -2.47 5.90
CA ALA A 52 -6.70 -1.89 4.90
C ALA A 52 -7.08 -2.91 3.82
N MET A 53 -6.10 -3.64 3.28
CA MET A 53 -6.32 -4.57 2.18
C MET A 53 -7.17 -5.78 2.57
N LEU A 54 -6.90 -6.38 3.73
CA LEU A 54 -7.61 -7.59 4.19
C LEU A 54 -9.05 -7.30 4.65
N ALA A 55 -9.42 -6.03 4.81
CA ALA A 55 -10.80 -5.63 5.04
C ALA A 55 -11.67 -5.58 3.76
N LEU A 56 -11.04 -5.63 2.58
CA LEU A 56 -11.71 -5.59 1.28
C LEU A 56 -12.17 -6.98 0.83
N ASN A 57 -13.08 -7.02 -0.13
CA ASN A 57 -13.34 -8.23 -0.88
C ASN A 57 -12.21 -8.45 -1.92
N PRO A 58 -11.92 -9.70 -2.31
CA PRO A 58 -10.91 -10.00 -3.32
C PRO A 58 -11.11 -9.26 -4.64
N ASP A 59 -12.35 -8.98 -5.03
CA ASP A 59 -12.72 -8.36 -6.30
C ASP A 59 -12.86 -6.82 -6.26
N ASP A 60 -12.69 -6.19 -5.09
CA ASP A 60 -12.63 -4.73 -4.97
C ASP A 60 -11.36 -4.19 -5.61
N LEU A 61 -11.44 -2.98 -6.16
CA LEU A 61 -10.35 -2.38 -6.92
C LEU A 61 -9.50 -1.47 -6.06
N ILE A 62 -8.23 -1.33 -6.42
CA ILE A 62 -7.32 -0.39 -5.78
C ILE A 62 -6.56 0.43 -6.83
N THR A 63 -6.27 1.68 -6.50
CA THR A 63 -5.19 2.44 -7.13
C THR A 63 -4.11 2.68 -6.09
N SER A 64 -2.86 2.49 -6.49
CA SER A 64 -1.72 2.58 -5.59
C SER A 64 -0.90 3.86 -5.86
N ASN A 65 0.10 4.11 -5.01
CA ASN A 65 1.07 5.19 -5.16
C ASN A 65 2.47 4.62 -5.42
N HIS A 66 3.49 5.48 -5.54
CA HIS A 66 4.87 5.07 -5.82
C HIS A 66 5.48 4.12 -4.77
N ARG A 67 4.87 3.99 -3.59
CA ARG A 67 5.22 3.06 -2.50
C ARG A 67 4.26 1.86 -2.45
N GLY A 68 3.83 1.41 -3.63
CA GLY A 68 2.75 0.44 -3.81
C GLY A 68 3.09 -1.02 -3.53
N HIS A 69 4.35 -1.35 -3.25
CA HIS A 69 4.78 -2.74 -3.02
C HIS A 69 3.93 -3.45 -1.96
N GLY A 70 3.75 -2.80 -0.81
CA GLY A 70 2.96 -3.36 0.29
C GLY A 70 1.51 -3.65 -0.09
N GLN A 71 0.93 -2.79 -0.93
CA GLN A 71 -0.46 -2.90 -1.37
C GLN A 71 -0.62 -4.03 -2.38
N ALA A 72 0.32 -4.15 -3.32
CA ALA A 72 0.32 -5.25 -4.29
C ALA A 72 0.48 -6.62 -3.60
N ILE A 73 1.41 -6.74 -2.64
CA ILE A 73 1.64 -7.97 -1.88
C ILE A 73 0.42 -8.34 -1.02
N ALA A 74 -0.16 -7.36 -0.32
CA ALA A 74 -1.36 -7.58 0.49
C ALA A 74 -2.58 -7.94 -0.36
N LYS A 75 -2.65 -7.45 -1.61
CA LYS A 75 -3.70 -7.80 -2.57
C LYS A 75 -3.52 -9.20 -3.19
N GLY A 76 -2.31 -9.76 -3.08
CA GLY A 76 -2.03 -11.14 -3.49
C GLY A 76 -1.25 -11.29 -4.79
N ILE A 77 -0.50 -10.25 -5.21
CA ILE A 77 0.38 -10.36 -6.39
C ILE A 77 1.36 -11.53 -6.25
N ASP A 78 1.67 -12.20 -7.37
CA ASP A 78 2.71 -13.21 -7.41
C ASP A 78 4.09 -12.59 -7.10
N LEU A 79 4.74 -13.07 -6.04
CA LEU A 79 6.04 -12.53 -5.59
C LEU A 79 7.15 -12.74 -6.64
N ASN A 80 7.07 -13.83 -7.42
CA ASN A 80 8.04 -14.13 -8.47
C ASN A 80 7.91 -13.13 -9.63
N GLY A 81 6.70 -12.95 -10.16
CA GLY A 81 6.38 -11.94 -11.17
C GLY A 81 6.67 -10.52 -10.69
N MET A 82 6.35 -10.19 -9.44
CA MET A 82 6.67 -8.87 -8.86
C MET A 82 8.20 -8.62 -8.81
N MET A 83 8.99 -9.60 -8.33
CA MET A 83 10.45 -9.46 -8.30
C MET A 83 11.03 -9.35 -9.71
N ALA A 84 10.54 -10.17 -10.65
CA ALA A 84 10.93 -10.12 -12.06
C ALA A 84 10.63 -8.75 -12.67
N GLU A 85 9.46 -8.17 -12.40
CA GLU A 85 9.07 -6.83 -12.84
C GLU A 85 10.04 -5.77 -12.32
N ILE A 86 10.33 -5.80 -11.01
CA ILE A 86 11.24 -4.84 -10.37
C ILE A 86 12.67 -4.95 -10.92
N LEU A 87 13.10 -6.14 -11.35
CA LEU A 87 14.42 -6.37 -11.98
C LEU A 87 14.42 -6.10 -13.50
N GLY A 88 13.30 -5.65 -14.07
CA GLY A 88 13.18 -5.35 -15.50
C GLY A 88 13.20 -6.59 -16.39
N LYS A 89 12.65 -7.70 -15.90
CA LYS A 89 12.62 -8.99 -16.60
C LYS A 89 11.30 -9.19 -17.35
N TYR A 90 11.36 -9.91 -18.47
CA TYR A 90 10.19 -10.14 -19.34
C TYR A 90 9.07 -10.94 -18.66
N THR A 91 9.42 -11.76 -17.68
CA THR A 91 8.48 -12.54 -16.86
C THR A 91 7.84 -11.72 -15.73
N GLY A 92 8.12 -10.41 -15.67
CA GLY A 92 7.46 -9.49 -14.76
C GLY A 92 5.97 -9.30 -15.08
N THR A 93 5.19 -8.85 -14.10
CA THR A 93 3.73 -8.66 -14.25
C THR A 93 3.34 -7.66 -15.33
N CYS A 94 4.26 -6.80 -15.75
CA CYS A 94 4.12 -5.85 -16.86
C CYS A 94 5.26 -6.01 -17.88
N LYS A 95 5.78 -7.23 -18.04
CA LYS A 95 6.88 -7.58 -18.95
C LYS A 95 8.17 -6.78 -18.69
N GLY A 96 8.41 -6.33 -17.46
CA GLY A 96 9.59 -5.56 -17.07
C GLY A 96 9.56 -4.09 -17.47
N LYS A 97 8.40 -3.57 -17.92
CA LYS A 97 8.23 -2.18 -18.38
C LYS A 97 7.88 -1.21 -17.24
N GLY A 98 7.17 -1.68 -16.22
CA GLY A 98 6.66 -0.85 -15.13
C GLY A 98 7.68 -0.64 -14.00
N GLY A 99 8.43 -1.69 -13.66
CA GLY A 99 9.38 -1.66 -12.56
C GLY A 99 8.73 -1.33 -11.21
N SER A 100 9.53 -0.82 -10.26
CA SER A 100 9.09 -0.61 -8.86
C SER A 100 7.92 0.36 -8.69
N MET A 101 7.84 1.44 -9.48
CA MET A 101 6.82 2.48 -9.28
C MET A 101 5.52 2.25 -10.04
N HIS A 102 5.44 1.22 -10.90
CA HIS A 102 4.28 0.95 -11.75
C HIS A 102 3.82 -0.50 -11.72
N ILE A 103 4.01 -1.17 -10.57
CA ILE A 103 3.49 -2.52 -10.35
C ILE A 103 1.97 -2.49 -10.48
N ALA A 104 1.45 -3.33 -11.38
CA ALA A 104 0.02 -3.51 -11.62
C ALA A 104 -0.32 -5.01 -11.71
N ASP A 105 -1.57 -5.33 -11.36
CA ASP A 105 -2.17 -6.65 -11.48
C ASP A 105 -3.68 -6.44 -11.65
N LEU A 106 -4.11 -6.28 -12.91
CA LEU A 106 -5.50 -5.94 -13.23
C LEU A 106 -6.46 -7.07 -12.88
N ASP A 107 -6.02 -8.33 -12.99
CA ASP A 107 -6.84 -9.51 -12.68
C ASP A 107 -7.13 -9.59 -11.17
N ALA A 108 -6.17 -9.20 -10.34
CA ALA A 108 -6.36 -9.04 -8.89
C ALA A 108 -7.04 -7.72 -8.50
N GLY A 109 -7.45 -6.86 -9.45
CA GLY A 109 -8.07 -5.57 -9.15
C GLY A 109 -7.10 -4.46 -8.71
N ASN A 110 -5.79 -4.65 -8.87
CA ASN A 110 -4.79 -3.60 -8.69
C ASN A 110 -4.58 -2.83 -10.01
N LEU A 111 -5.22 -1.66 -10.11
CA LEU A 111 -5.19 -0.78 -11.28
C LEU A 111 -3.83 -0.10 -11.51
N GLY A 112 -2.85 -0.36 -10.63
CA GLY A 112 -1.47 0.04 -10.80
C GLY A 112 -0.98 1.05 -9.77
N ALA A 113 0.32 0.97 -9.47
CA ALA A 113 1.08 1.99 -8.79
C ALA A 113 1.41 3.17 -9.72
N ASN A 114 1.49 4.37 -9.15
CA ASN A 114 1.76 5.58 -9.89
C ASN A 114 2.90 6.40 -9.27
N GLY A 115 3.92 6.70 -10.08
CA GLY A 115 5.03 7.59 -9.74
C GLY A 115 4.63 9.07 -9.59
N ILE A 116 3.50 9.48 -10.17
CA ILE A 116 2.96 10.84 -10.09
C ILE A 116 2.19 11.00 -8.78
N VAL A 117 2.58 12.00 -7.98
CA VAL A 117 1.89 12.36 -6.74
C VAL A 117 0.43 12.72 -7.06
N GLY A 118 -0.52 12.09 -6.39
CA GLY A 118 -1.96 12.26 -6.65
C GLY A 118 -2.49 11.57 -7.91
N GLY A 119 -1.64 10.96 -8.74
CA GLY A 119 -2.02 10.42 -10.06
C GLY A 119 -3.04 9.26 -10.03
N GLY A 120 -3.22 8.59 -8.88
CA GLY A 120 -4.22 7.53 -8.73
C GLY A 120 -5.66 8.04 -8.49
N MET A 121 -5.84 9.30 -8.05
CA MET A 121 -7.13 9.78 -7.54
C MET A 121 -8.20 9.88 -8.63
N GLY A 122 -7.85 10.43 -9.80
CA GLY A 122 -8.77 10.50 -10.93
C GLY A 122 -9.13 9.12 -11.48
N ILE A 123 -8.16 8.19 -11.52
CA ILE A 123 -8.37 6.80 -11.94
C ILE A 123 -9.34 6.11 -10.97
N ALA A 124 -9.16 6.28 -9.66
CA ALA A 124 -10.04 5.69 -8.66
C ALA A 124 -11.49 6.21 -8.78
N VAL A 125 -11.67 7.50 -9.01
CA VAL A 125 -12.98 8.11 -9.25
C VAL A 125 -13.64 7.52 -10.50
N GLY A 126 -12.91 7.40 -11.61
CA GLY A 126 -13.43 6.77 -12.83
C GLY A 126 -13.80 5.30 -12.64
N ALA A 127 -12.95 4.54 -11.94
CA ALA A 127 -13.20 3.14 -11.62
C ALA A 127 -14.45 2.97 -10.73
N ALA A 128 -14.62 3.84 -9.74
CA ALA A 128 -15.78 3.83 -8.84
C ALA A 128 -17.07 4.22 -9.56
N LEU A 129 -17.00 5.20 -10.48
CA LEU A 129 -18.11 5.54 -11.36
C LEU A 129 -18.53 4.32 -12.21
N SER A 130 -17.55 3.60 -12.77
CA SER A 130 -17.83 2.36 -13.52
C SER A 130 -18.55 1.31 -12.66
N GLN A 131 -18.08 1.07 -11.43
CA GLN A 131 -18.73 0.12 -10.51
C GLN A 131 -20.17 0.53 -10.18
N GLN A 132 -20.41 1.82 -9.98
CA GLN A 132 -21.74 2.36 -9.73
C GLN A 132 -22.67 2.20 -10.94
N MET A 133 -22.20 2.55 -12.15
CA MET A 133 -22.99 2.49 -13.38
C MET A 133 -23.29 1.06 -13.83
N GLN A 134 -22.37 0.12 -13.56
CA GLN A 134 -22.53 -1.30 -13.88
C GLN A 134 -23.19 -2.10 -12.76
N HIS A 135 -23.51 -1.48 -11.62
CA HIS A 135 -24.14 -2.12 -10.46
C HIS A 135 -23.39 -3.36 -9.96
N THR A 136 -22.05 -3.33 -9.98
CA THR A 136 -21.22 -4.49 -9.60
C THR A 136 -21.19 -4.75 -8.10
N GLY A 137 -21.52 -3.75 -7.29
CA GLY A 137 -21.40 -3.81 -5.82
C GLY A 137 -19.96 -3.78 -5.29
N LYS A 138 -18.98 -3.62 -6.19
CA LYS A 138 -17.55 -3.47 -5.86
C LYS A 138 -17.26 -2.04 -5.43
N ILE A 139 -16.27 -1.89 -4.55
CA ILE A 139 -15.76 -0.57 -4.15
C ILE A 139 -14.34 -0.34 -4.68
N VAL A 140 -13.86 0.89 -4.58
CA VAL A 140 -12.49 1.27 -4.97
C VAL A 140 -11.77 1.90 -3.79
N VAL A 141 -10.51 1.52 -3.55
CA VAL A 141 -9.63 2.19 -2.58
C VAL A 141 -8.52 2.95 -3.30
N CYS A 142 -8.43 4.26 -3.04
CA CYS A 142 -7.36 5.11 -3.53
C CYS A 142 -6.30 5.31 -2.44
N PHE A 143 -5.16 4.64 -2.55
CA PHE A 143 -4.04 4.81 -1.62
C PHE A 143 -3.16 6.01 -2.00
N PHE A 144 -2.85 6.87 -1.04
CA PHE A 144 -1.93 8.00 -1.22
C PHE A 144 -1.23 8.37 0.10
N GLY A 145 -0.17 9.18 0.00
CA GLY A 145 0.54 9.72 1.17
C GLY A 145 0.04 11.11 1.55
N ASP A 146 0.39 11.55 2.75
CA ASP A 146 0.01 12.84 3.33
C ASP A 146 0.29 14.04 2.40
N GLY A 147 1.49 14.11 1.80
CA GLY A 147 1.86 15.17 0.87
C GLY A 147 0.97 15.25 -0.38
N ALA A 148 0.38 14.14 -0.84
CA ALA A 148 -0.48 14.12 -2.02
C ALA A 148 -1.80 14.87 -1.82
N THR A 149 -2.18 15.15 -0.56
CA THR A 149 -3.38 15.93 -0.27
C THR A 149 -3.26 17.40 -0.64
N ASN A 150 -2.06 17.89 -0.93
CA ASN A 150 -1.82 19.26 -1.37
C ASN A 150 -1.85 19.42 -2.90
N GLU A 151 -2.06 18.34 -3.65
CA GLU A 151 -2.24 18.41 -5.10
C GLU A 151 -3.66 18.87 -5.46
N GLY A 152 -3.80 19.65 -6.54
CA GLY A 152 -5.12 20.09 -7.02
C GLY A 152 -6.07 18.93 -7.31
N VAL A 153 -5.54 17.82 -7.86
CA VAL A 153 -6.31 16.62 -8.18
C VAL A 153 -6.98 15.98 -6.97
N PHE A 154 -6.42 16.14 -5.76
CA PHE A 154 -7.08 15.68 -4.53
C PHE A 154 -8.42 16.40 -4.33
N HIS A 155 -8.42 17.72 -4.48
CA HIS A 155 -9.61 18.53 -4.30
C HIS A 155 -10.67 18.22 -5.36
N GLU A 156 -10.25 18.09 -6.62
CA GLU A 156 -11.13 17.79 -7.74
C GLU A 156 -11.77 16.40 -7.60
N ALA A 157 -10.96 15.37 -7.32
CA ALA A 157 -11.40 13.98 -7.23
C ALA A 157 -12.35 13.75 -6.05
N VAL A 158 -12.00 14.25 -4.85
CA VAL A 158 -12.84 14.06 -3.66
C VAL A 158 -14.16 14.81 -3.80
N ASN A 159 -14.14 16.04 -4.34
CA ASN A 159 -15.37 16.80 -4.60
C ASN A 159 -16.29 16.07 -5.60
N MET A 160 -15.73 15.58 -6.71
CA MET A 160 -16.50 14.86 -7.73
C MET A 160 -17.09 13.55 -7.20
N ALA A 161 -16.30 12.76 -6.46
CA ALA A 161 -16.78 11.55 -5.82
C ALA A 161 -17.92 11.81 -4.82
N SER A 162 -17.83 12.92 -4.07
CA SER A 162 -18.85 13.31 -3.09
C SER A 162 -20.20 13.59 -3.76
N ILE A 163 -20.23 14.49 -4.76
CA ILE A 163 -21.48 14.90 -5.40
C ILE A 163 -22.16 13.76 -6.17
N TRP A 164 -21.39 12.76 -6.62
CA TRP A 164 -21.92 11.58 -7.31
C TRP A 164 -22.14 10.38 -6.39
N LYS A 165 -21.83 10.51 -5.10
CA LYS A 165 -21.90 9.46 -4.08
C LYS A 165 -21.19 8.16 -4.50
N LEU A 166 -20.02 8.29 -5.09
CA LEU A 166 -19.29 7.15 -5.65
C LEU A 166 -18.81 6.17 -4.57
N PRO A 167 -18.70 4.87 -4.90
CA PRO A 167 -18.22 3.83 -4.01
C PRO A 167 -16.67 3.84 -3.89
N VAL A 168 -16.09 4.93 -3.37
CA VAL A 168 -14.63 5.09 -3.23
C VAL A 168 -14.19 5.46 -1.81
N ILE A 169 -13.14 4.79 -1.33
CA ILE A 169 -12.42 5.12 -0.10
C ILE A 169 -11.13 5.85 -0.50
N PHE A 170 -10.97 7.10 -0.06
CA PHE A 170 -9.71 7.83 -0.15
C PHE A 170 -8.88 7.52 1.09
N TYR A 171 -7.75 6.84 0.95
CA TYR A 171 -6.94 6.41 2.09
C TYR A 171 -5.56 7.05 2.10
N CYS A 172 -5.35 7.91 3.10
CA CYS A 172 -4.09 8.57 3.39
C CYS A 172 -3.27 7.73 4.37
N ILE A 173 -2.17 7.15 3.89
CA ILE A 173 -1.11 6.61 4.75
C ILE A 173 -0.19 7.77 5.12
N ASN A 174 -0.45 8.38 6.27
CA ASN A 174 0.28 9.55 6.75
C ASN A 174 1.53 9.09 7.51
N ASN A 175 2.70 9.17 6.85
CA ASN A 175 3.99 8.89 7.47
C ASN A 175 4.72 10.16 7.95
N GLY A 176 4.01 11.29 7.95
CA GLY A 176 4.46 12.60 8.41
C GLY A 176 5.27 13.40 7.39
N TYR A 177 5.63 12.84 6.23
CA TYR A 177 6.60 13.46 5.34
C TYR A 177 6.35 13.24 3.83
N GLY A 178 6.10 14.34 3.12
CA GLY A 178 6.24 14.46 1.67
C GLY A 178 7.71 14.67 1.27
N ILE A 179 8.43 13.59 0.97
CA ILE A 179 9.91 13.60 0.86
C ILE A 179 10.51 14.17 2.16
N SER A 180 10.96 15.42 2.17
CA SER A 180 11.55 16.14 3.30
C SER A 180 10.59 17.13 3.97
N ALA A 181 9.42 17.36 3.38
CA ALA A 181 8.41 18.29 3.85
C ALA A 181 7.59 17.64 4.97
N ASP A 182 7.83 18.07 6.21
CA ASP A 182 7.02 17.72 7.38
C ASP A 182 5.57 18.20 7.18
N ILE A 183 4.62 17.27 7.20
CA ILE A 183 3.21 17.55 6.91
C ILE A 183 2.61 18.62 7.84
N LYS A 184 3.10 18.70 9.09
CA LYS A 184 2.65 19.71 10.06
C LYS A 184 3.02 21.14 9.67
N LYS A 185 3.97 21.29 8.74
CA LYS A 185 4.38 22.59 8.17
C LYS A 185 3.77 22.84 6.79
N MET A 186 3.10 21.85 6.22
CA MET A 186 2.51 21.89 4.89
C MET A 186 0.99 22.04 4.93
N THR A 187 0.38 21.84 6.09
CA THR A 187 -1.08 21.95 6.28
C THR A 187 -1.38 22.63 7.62
N ASN A 188 -2.49 23.37 7.69
CA ASN A 188 -2.96 24.03 8.94
C ASN A 188 -3.98 23.19 9.72
N VAL A 189 -4.52 22.13 9.11
CA VAL A 189 -5.35 21.17 9.83
C VAL A 189 -4.45 20.27 10.65
N GLU A 190 -4.92 19.84 11.83
CA GLU A 190 -4.12 18.97 12.70
C GLU A 190 -4.00 17.56 12.11
N HIS A 191 -5.08 17.09 11.50
CA HIS A 191 -5.20 15.77 10.92
C HIS A 191 -5.78 15.86 9.50
N ILE A 192 -5.21 15.09 8.56
CA ILE A 192 -5.61 15.07 7.16
C ILE A 192 -7.07 14.65 6.98
N HIS A 193 -7.60 13.73 7.78
CA HIS A 193 -9.01 13.31 7.66
C HIS A 193 -9.98 14.49 7.86
N GLN A 194 -9.59 15.55 8.56
CA GLN A 194 -10.42 16.75 8.78
C GLN A 194 -10.70 17.51 7.47
N ARG A 195 -9.87 17.34 6.43
CA ARG A 195 -10.11 17.92 5.10
C ARG A 195 -11.39 17.39 4.44
N SER A 196 -11.89 16.23 4.87
CA SER A 196 -13.17 15.65 4.42
C SER A 196 -14.35 16.62 4.54
N ALA A 197 -14.35 17.47 5.57
CA ALA A 197 -15.42 18.42 5.85
C ALA A 197 -15.66 19.41 4.69
N ALA A 198 -14.61 19.77 3.94
CA ALA A 198 -14.74 20.66 2.78
C ALA A 198 -15.58 20.07 1.65
N TYR A 199 -15.76 18.74 1.63
CA TYR A 199 -16.50 18.01 0.60
C TYR A 199 -17.80 17.39 1.13
N GLY A 200 -18.13 17.59 2.41
CA GLY A 200 -19.33 17.03 3.02
C GLY A 200 -19.33 15.50 3.13
N ILE A 201 -18.17 14.87 3.25
CA ILE A 201 -18.03 13.40 3.38
C ILE A 201 -17.46 13.02 4.76
N PRO A 202 -17.65 11.78 5.23
CA PRO A 202 -17.03 11.32 6.48
C PRO A 202 -15.51 11.32 6.41
N GLY A 203 -14.87 11.89 7.44
CA GLY A 203 -13.45 11.75 7.74
C GLY A 203 -13.24 10.76 8.87
N MET A 204 -12.48 9.69 8.64
CA MET A 204 -12.18 8.66 9.63
C MET A 204 -10.70 8.70 10.01
N PHE A 205 -10.41 8.59 11.30
CA PHE A 205 -9.06 8.68 11.84
C PHE A 205 -8.65 7.36 12.48
N ILE A 206 -7.51 6.83 12.05
CA ILE A 206 -6.83 5.68 12.63
C ILE A 206 -5.54 6.21 13.24
N GLU A 207 -5.57 6.44 14.55
CA GLU A 207 -4.46 7.07 15.26
C GLU A 207 -3.17 6.23 15.22
N ASP A 208 -3.30 4.90 15.34
CA ASP A 208 -2.18 3.98 15.25
C ASP A 208 -2.25 3.14 13.97
N GLY A 209 -1.68 3.67 12.89
CA GLY A 209 -1.48 2.95 11.62
C GLY A 209 -0.45 1.82 11.70
N ASN A 210 0.25 1.66 12.82
CA ASN A 210 1.12 0.50 13.09
C ASN A 210 0.39 -0.62 13.84
N ASN A 211 -0.85 -0.41 14.26
CA ASN A 211 -1.70 -1.48 14.78
C ASN A 211 -2.60 -2.02 13.67
N VAL A 212 -2.26 -3.20 13.13
CA VAL A 212 -3.00 -3.80 12.00
C VAL A 212 -4.46 -4.11 12.34
N ILE A 213 -4.77 -4.39 13.61
CA ILE A 213 -6.15 -4.66 14.06
C ILE A 213 -6.96 -3.36 14.02
N ASP A 214 -6.40 -2.26 14.53
CA ASP A 214 -7.06 -0.95 14.50
C ASP A 214 -7.29 -0.47 13.05
N VAL A 215 -6.30 -0.69 12.18
CA VAL A 215 -6.43 -0.38 10.75
C VAL A 215 -7.55 -1.22 10.12
N TYR A 216 -7.57 -2.52 10.37
CA TYR A 216 -8.60 -3.44 9.84
C TYR A 216 -10.00 -3.06 10.31
N GLU A 217 -10.20 -2.83 11.60
CA GLU A 217 -11.51 -2.47 12.15
C GLU A 217 -11.98 -1.10 11.66
N GLY A 218 -11.06 -0.13 11.53
CA GLY A 218 -11.34 1.18 10.92
C GLY A 218 -11.79 1.03 9.47
N PHE A 219 -11.08 0.20 8.69
CA PHE A 219 -11.43 -0.07 7.31
C PHE A 219 -12.74 -0.83 7.15
N LYS A 220 -13.05 -1.80 8.01
CA LYS A 220 -14.33 -2.51 7.96
C LYS A 220 -15.52 -1.55 8.02
N LYS A 221 -15.47 -0.55 8.90
CA LYS A 221 -16.51 0.50 8.99
C LYS A 221 -16.62 1.32 7.71
N ALA A 222 -15.49 1.68 7.11
CA ALA A 222 -15.45 2.42 5.85
C ALA A 222 -16.00 1.59 4.67
N VAL A 223 -15.59 0.32 4.58
CA VAL A 223 -16.08 -0.62 3.57
C VAL A 223 -17.58 -0.78 3.66
N ASP A 224 -18.12 -1.01 4.86
CA ASP A 224 -19.56 -1.18 5.07
C ASP A 224 -20.33 0.12 4.72
N HIS A 225 -19.78 1.29 5.07
CA HIS A 225 -20.36 2.58 4.71
C HIS A 225 -20.43 2.79 3.19
N VAL A 226 -19.30 2.64 2.50
CA VAL A 226 -19.16 2.89 1.07
C VAL A 226 -19.93 1.87 0.25
N ARG A 227 -19.83 0.58 0.60
CA ARG A 227 -20.56 -0.50 -0.07
C ARG A 227 -22.08 -0.39 0.15
N GLY A 228 -22.51 0.18 1.28
CA GLY A 228 -23.90 0.52 1.56
C GLY A 228 -24.47 1.65 0.70
N GLY A 229 -23.69 2.27 -0.18
CA GLY A 229 -24.13 3.34 -1.08
C GLY A 229 -24.22 4.71 -0.41
N ASN A 230 -23.54 4.91 0.72
CA ASN A 230 -23.58 6.17 1.46
C ASN A 230 -22.62 7.25 0.91
N GLY A 231 -21.92 6.94 -0.18
CA GLY A 231 -20.93 7.81 -0.79
C GLY A 231 -19.51 7.55 -0.30
N PRO A 232 -18.55 8.39 -0.71
CA PRO A 232 -17.14 8.17 -0.41
C PRO A 232 -16.77 8.57 1.02
N VAL A 233 -15.60 8.12 1.46
CA VAL A 233 -15.02 8.52 2.76
C VAL A 233 -13.54 8.88 2.59
N LEU A 234 -13.02 9.71 3.49
CA LEU A 234 -11.59 9.99 3.62
C LEU A 234 -11.08 9.35 4.91
N ILE A 235 -10.11 8.45 4.82
CA ILE A 235 -9.44 7.82 5.96
C ILE A 235 -8.02 8.34 6.06
N GLU A 236 -7.56 8.61 7.27
CA GLU A 236 -6.16 8.84 7.59
C GLU A 236 -5.68 7.81 8.61
N SER A 237 -4.57 7.14 8.32
CA SER A 237 -3.83 6.35 9.30
C SER A 237 -2.46 6.97 9.55
N VAL A 238 -2.09 7.20 10.81
CA VAL A 238 -0.75 7.72 11.15
C VAL A 238 0.22 6.56 11.33
N THR A 239 1.27 6.53 10.53
CA THR A 239 2.32 5.50 10.55
C THR A 239 3.68 6.15 10.35
N TYR A 240 4.72 5.38 10.03
CA TYR A 240 6.04 5.93 9.80
C TYR A 240 6.92 5.11 8.87
N ARG A 241 7.50 5.81 7.90
CA ARG A 241 8.48 5.30 6.95
C ARG A 241 9.85 5.21 7.61
N TRP A 242 10.40 4.01 7.81
CA TRP A 242 11.69 3.84 8.51
C TRP A 242 12.90 4.21 7.66
N LEU A 243 12.83 3.93 6.36
CA LEU A 243 13.91 4.23 5.41
C LEU A 243 13.80 5.68 4.89
N GLY A 244 14.72 6.11 4.03
CA GLY A 244 14.56 7.38 3.31
C GLY A 244 13.30 7.37 2.42
N HIS A 245 12.97 8.51 1.84
CA HIS A 245 11.84 8.63 0.91
C HIS A 245 11.92 7.57 -0.21
N SER A 246 13.08 7.47 -0.86
CA SER A 246 13.42 6.50 -1.88
C SER A 246 14.78 5.85 -1.57
N SER A 247 15.19 4.89 -2.40
CA SER A 247 16.49 4.23 -2.31
C SER A 247 17.71 5.16 -2.39
N SER A 248 17.56 6.36 -2.95
CA SER A 248 18.62 7.38 -3.07
C SER A 248 18.57 8.44 -1.96
N ASP A 249 17.54 8.44 -1.11
CA ASP A 249 17.38 9.46 -0.08
C ASP A 249 17.96 9.00 1.27
N PRO A 250 18.96 9.72 1.84
CA PRO A 250 19.49 9.39 3.15
C PRO A 250 18.61 9.82 4.33
N GLY A 251 17.51 10.55 4.12
CA GLY A 251 16.56 10.92 5.17
C GLY A 251 17.06 11.97 6.18
N LYS A 252 18.01 12.84 5.79
CA LYS A 252 18.72 13.79 6.68
C LYS A 252 17.86 14.87 7.36
N TYR A 253 16.60 14.96 7.00
CA TYR A 253 15.63 15.95 7.51
C TYR A 253 14.85 15.45 8.74
N ARG A 254 15.13 14.23 9.21
CA ARG A 254 14.54 13.61 10.42
C ARG A 254 15.65 13.30 11.41
N THR A 255 15.34 13.35 12.70
CA THR A 255 16.33 13.00 13.73
C THR A 255 16.43 11.48 13.86
N ARG A 256 17.56 10.97 14.37
CA ARG A 256 17.70 9.53 14.60
C ARG A 256 16.76 9.08 15.72
N GLU A 257 16.62 9.92 16.73
CA GLU A 257 15.77 9.70 17.89
C GLU A 257 14.30 9.53 17.47
N GLU A 258 13.82 10.36 16.55
CA GLU A 258 12.47 10.25 16.00
C GLU A 258 12.24 8.90 15.31
N VAL A 259 13.17 8.48 14.44
CA VAL A 259 13.07 7.21 13.72
C VAL A 259 13.12 6.02 14.70
N GLU A 260 14.00 6.05 15.70
CA GLU A 260 14.11 4.98 16.70
C GLU A 260 12.87 4.88 17.60
N LEU A 261 12.20 5.99 17.93
CA LEU A 261 10.92 5.97 18.64
C LEU A 261 9.84 5.25 17.82
N TRP A 262 9.80 5.46 16.50
CA TRP A 262 8.85 4.77 15.64
C TRP A 262 9.17 3.29 15.42
N LYS A 263 10.45 2.91 15.44
CA LYS A 263 10.85 1.49 15.40
C LYS A 263 10.42 0.71 16.63
N GLN A 264 10.27 1.37 17.78
CA GLN A 264 9.71 0.72 18.98
C GLN A 264 8.22 0.37 18.81
N LYS A 265 7.55 0.97 17.80
CA LYS A 265 6.18 0.67 17.39
C LYS A 265 6.14 -0.22 16.14
N ASP A 266 7.06 -1.17 15.99
CA ASP A 266 7.07 -2.07 14.83
C ASP A 266 5.76 -2.86 14.73
N PRO A 267 4.98 -2.71 13.64
CA PRO A 267 3.71 -3.41 13.48
C PRO A 267 3.83 -4.93 13.57
N ILE A 268 4.93 -5.50 13.08
CA ILE A 268 5.16 -6.96 13.06
C ILE A 268 5.39 -7.48 14.47
N GLU A 269 6.29 -6.82 15.22
CA GLU A 269 6.63 -7.23 16.58
C GLU A 269 5.47 -6.98 17.55
N ASN A 270 4.69 -5.92 17.33
CA ASN A 270 3.48 -5.65 18.11
C ASN A 270 2.44 -6.76 17.90
N LEU A 271 2.16 -7.16 16.66
CA LEU A 271 1.23 -8.26 16.40
C LEU A 271 1.78 -9.59 16.95
N ARG A 272 3.07 -9.89 16.80
CA ARG A 272 3.70 -11.08 17.38
C ARG A 272 3.45 -11.17 18.89
N LYS A 273 3.74 -10.10 19.63
CA LYS A 273 3.52 -10.04 21.09
C LYS A 273 2.05 -10.28 21.41
N TYR A 274 1.16 -9.58 20.73
CA TYR A 274 -0.28 -9.75 20.91
C TYR A 274 -0.72 -11.22 20.72
N LEU A 275 -0.26 -11.88 19.66
CA LEU A 275 -0.63 -13.27 19.36
C LEU A 275 -0.15 -14.26 20.43
N VAL A 276 1.07 -14.08 20.93
CA VAL A 276 1.65 -14.96 21.97
C VAL A 276 1.01 -14.70 23.34
N GLU A 277 0.92 -13.43 23.75
CA GLU A 277 0.37 -13.04 25.06
C GLU A 277 -1.10 -13.44 25.21
N ASN A 278 -1.86 -13.48 24.12
CA ASN A 278 -3.26 -13.90 24.11
C ASN A 278 -3.46 -15.39 23.78
N ASN A 279 -2.39 -16.19 23.69
CA ASN A 279 -2.43 -17.62 23.36
C ASN A 279 -3.15 -17.92 22.03
N ILE A 280 -3.07 -17.02 21.05
CA ILE A 280 -3.66 -17.18 19.71
C ILE A 280 -2.72 -18.01 18.82
N ALA A 281 -1.42 -17.76 18.91
CA ALA A 281 -0.37 -18.51 18.19
C ALA A 281 0.85 -18.71 19.09
N SER A 282 1.60 -19.79 18.86
CA SER A 282 2.86 -20.01 19.58
C SER A 282 4.01 -19.22 18.94
N ALA A 283 5.11 -19.04 19.67
CA ALA A 283 6.29 -18.39 19.12
C ALA A 283 6.86 -19.18 17.93
N GLU A 284 6.83 -20.51 18.01
CA GLU A 284 7.31 -21.45 17.00
C GLU A 284 6.47 -21.37 15.72
N GLU A 285 5.14 -21.26 15.82
CA GLU A 285 4.24 -21.08 14.67
C GLU A 285 4.58 -19.78 13.89
N LEU A 286 4.86 -18.69 14.62
CA LEU A 286 5.25 -17.42 14.01
C LEU A 286 6.66 -17.45 13.42
N GLU A 287 7.59 -18.17 14.04
CA GLU A 287 8.94 -18.42 13.48
C GLU A 287 8.88 -19.25 12.20
N GLU A 288 7.99 -20.24 12.13
CA GLU A 288 7.77 -21.03 10.92
C GLU A 288 7.26 -20.16 9.76
N ILE A 289 6.26 -19.30 10.01
CA ILE A 289 5.75 -18.35 9.00
C ILE A 289 6.90 -17.46 8.50
N GLN A 290 7.71 -16.91 9.40
CA GLN A 290 8.86 -16.08 9.02
C GLN A 290 9.88 -16.83 8.16
N ALA A 291 10.17 -18.10 8.49
CA ALA A 291 11.08 -18.93 7.72
C ALA A 291 10.55 -19.20 6.30
N GLN A 292 9.26 -19.52 6.18
CA GLN A 292 8.60 -19.75 4.89
C GLN A 292 8.59 -18.48 4.02
N VAL A 293 8.26 -17.32 4.61
CA VAL A 293 8.30 -16.04 3.88
C VAL A 293 9.72 -15.72 3.41
N LYS A 294 10.73 -15.95 4.25
CA LYS A 294 12.12 -15.77 3.87
C LYS A 294 12.48 -16.64 2.66
N GLU A 295 12.09 -17.91 2.67
CA GLU A 295 12.33 -18.83 1.56
C GLU A 295 11.62 -18.35 0.28
N ALA A 296 10.36 -17.95 0.36
CA ALA A 296 9.60 -17.43 -0.77
C ALA A 296 10.25 -16.18 -1.40
N VAL A 297 10.75 -15.24 -0.59
CA VAL A 297 11.45 -14.05 -1.08
C VAL A 297 12.80 -14.41 -1.71
N GLU A 298 13.56 -15.37 -1.18
CA GLU A 298 14.80 -15.79 -1.84
C GLU A 298 14.51 -16.55 -3.15
N ALA A 299 13.43 -17.34 -3.18
CA ALA A 299 12.98 -18.03 -4.40
C ALA A 299 12.59 -17.03 -5.50
N SER A 300 11.91 -15.93 -5.15
CA SER A 300 11.54 -14.89 -6.13
C SER A 300 12.74 -14.15 -6.70
N VAL A 301 13.77 -13.90 -5.89
CA VAL A 301 15.05 -13.37 -6.38
C VAL A 301 15.68 -14.31 -7.38
N LYS A 302 15.78 -15.61 -7.04
CA LYS A 302 16.36 -16.61 -7.93
C LYS A 302 15.59 -16.69 -9.25
N PHE A 303 14.26 -16.78 -9.18
CA PHE A 303 13.38 -16.80 -10.35
C PHE A 303 13.62 -15.58 -11.26
N ALA A 304 13.68 -14.37 -10.68
CA ALA A 304 13.91 -13.15 -11.44
C ALA A 304 15.33 -13.09 -12.04
N GLU A 305 16.35 -13.52 -11.31
CA GLU A 305 17.73 -13.56 -11.82
C GLU A 305 17.89 -14.54 -13.00
N GLU A 306 17.19 -15.68 -12.95
CA GLU A 306 17.16 -16.70 -14.01
C GLU A 306 16.25 -16.31 -15.19
N SER A 307 15.35 -15.33 -15.00
CA SER A 307 14.43 -14.86 -16.03
C SER A 307 15.13 -14.02 -17.12
N PRO A 308 14.66 -14.09 -18.38
CA PRO A 308 15.24 -13.31 -19.48
C PRO A 308 14.90 -11.82 -19.35
N PHE A 309 15.80 -10.98 -19.85
CA PHE A 309 15.45 -9.59 -20.15
C PHE A 309 14.51 -9.54 -21.37
N PRO A 310 13.61 -8.54 -21.46
CA PRO A 310 12.79 -8.33 -22.65
C PRO A 310 13.67 -8.14 -23.90
N PRO A 311 13.28 -8.71 -25.06
CA PRO A 311 13.93 -8.38 -26.33
C PRO A 311 13.66 -6.91 -26.71
N LEU A 312 14.49 -6.32 -27.57
CA LEU A 312 14.40 -4.89 -27.91
C LEU A 312 13.06 -4.52 -28.56
N GLU A 313 12.48 -5.44 -29.31
CA GLU A 313 11.20 -5.30 -30.00
C GLU A 313 10.06 -5.03 -29.02
N SER A 314 10.15 -5.55 -27.79
CA SER A 314 9.16 -5.32 -26.73
C SER A 314 9.00 -3.86 -26.34
N ALA A 315 9.98 -2.99 -26.66
CA ALA A 315 9.87 -1.54 -26.46
C ALA A 315 8.80 -0.88 -27.35
N PHE A 316 8.40 -1.53 -28.45
CA PHE A 316 7.38 -1.03 -29.38
C PHE A 316 6.02 -1.74 -29.21
N GLU A 317 5.96 -2.75 -28.36
CA GLU A 317 4.71 -3.46 -28.02
C GLU A 317 3.93 -2.72 -26.93
N ASP A 318 2.61 -2.90 -26.92
CA ASP A 318 1.68 -2.37 -25.90
C ASP A 318 1.61 -0.81 -25.85
N ILE A 319 2.10 -0.12 -26.88
CA ILE A 319 1.94 1.35 -27.02
C ILE A 319 0.51 1.68 -27.46
N TYR A 320 0.00 0.92 -28.42
CA TYR A 320 -1.38 0.92 -28.88
C TYR A 320 -1.89 -0.53 -28.92
N ALA A 321 -3.19 -0.71 -29.21
CA ALA A 321 -3.76 -2.05 -29.32
C ALA A 321 -3.20 -2.84 -30.53
N ASP A 322 -2.88 -2.14 -31.62
CA ASP A 322 -2.30 -2.66 -32.87
C ASP A 322 -1.25 -1.67 -33.42
#